data_AF-A0AAU3W9A9-F1
#
_entry.id   AF-A0AAU3W9A9-F1
#
_cell.length_a   1.000
_cell.length_b   1.000
_cell.length_c   1.000
_cell.angle_alpha   90.00
_cell.angle_beta   90.00
_cell.angle_gamma   90.00
#
_symmetry.space_group_name_H-M   'P 1'
#
loop_
_entity.id
_entity.type
_entity.pdbx_description
1 polymer ?
#
loop_
_entity_poly.entity_id
_entity_poly.type
_entity_poly.pdbx_seq_one_letter_code
_entity_poly.pdbx_strand_id
1 'polypeptide(L)'
;MERTQVIGVGVGVPGPIHRDTGVGGVSLPGQPWSHVHAAEEFERALGVPVTVENNTRLEGVAEARWGAGSGAVSLFYFGLSNGIGSGLILDGRLYRGAVGAAGELGHVSVGVDGPPCPCGNRGCLVLYAGIPAVLGGLSGVIAPGGVGTVTALTSW
;
A
#
# COMPACT_ATOMS: atom_id res chain seq x y z
N MET A 1 -29.01 -9.22 3.32
CA MET A 1 -28.62 -9.58 1.94
C MET A 1 -28.49 -11.09 1.89
N GLU A 2 -29.17 -11.76 0.98
CA GLU A 2 -29.05 -13.21 0.86
C GLU A 2 -27.69 -13.56 0.21
N ARG A 3 -27.04 -14.66 0.61
CA ARG A 3 -25.68 -15.00 0.11
C ARG A 3 -25.64 -15.17 -1.42
N THR A 4 -26.77 -15.55 -2.00
CA THR A 4 -27.06 -15.66 -3.44
C THR A 4 -27.00 -14.33 -4.19
N GLN A 5 -27.03 -13.19 -3.50
CA GLN A 5 -26.95 -11.85 -4.10
C GLN A 5 -25.53 -11.30 -4.19
N VAL A 6 -24.52 -11.99 -3.61
CA VAL A 6 -23.11 -11.60 -3.72
C VAL A 6 -22.54 -12.13 -5.02
N ILE A 7 -22.17 -11.24 -5.94
CA ILE A 7 -21.58 -11.61 -7.24
C ILE A 7 -20.06 -11.83 -7.21
N GLY A 8 -19.39 -11.40 -6.13
CA GLY A 8 -17.95 -11.56 -5.95
C GLY A 8 -17.39 -10.70 -4.81
N VAL A 9 -16.10 -10.86 -4.52
CA VAL A 9 -15.39 -10.13 -3.46
C VAL A 9 -14.08 -9.55 -3.99
N GLY A 10 -13.81 -8.30 -3.66
CA GLY A 10 -12.50 -7.67 -3.85
C GLY A 10 -11.76 -7.60 -2.51
N VAL A 11 -10.50 -8.02 -2.47
CA VAL A 11 -9.68 -7.99 -1.25
C VAL A 11 -8.41 -7.18 -1.47
N GLY A 12 -8.18 -6.21 -0.59
CA GLY A 12 -6.90 -5.49 -0.48
C GLY A 12 -5.96 -6.21 0.48
N VAL A 13 -4.80 -6.63 0.01
CA VAL A 13 -3.73 -7.18 0.87
C VAL A 13 -2.48 -6.30 0.80
N PRO A 14 -1.67 -6.22 1.87
CA PRO A 14 -0.39 -5.52 1.80
C PRO A 14 0.57 -6.20 0.81
N GLY A 15 1.50 -5.42 0.27
CA GLY A 15 2.61 -5.89 -0.57
C GLY A 15 2.25 -6.19 -2.03
N PRO A 16 3.23 -6.61 -2.85
CA PRO A 16 3.06 -6.90 -4.26
C PRO A 16 2.28 -8.19 -4.46
N ILE A 17 1.59 -8.28 -5.59
CA ILE A 17 0.91 -9.51 -6.03
C ILE A 17 1.47 -9.83 -7.40
N HIS A 18 2.07 -11.00 -7.54
CA HIS A 18 2.72 -11.38 -8.78
C HIS A 18 1.69 -11.40 -9.92
N ARG A 19 1.97 -10.65 -10.99
CA ARG A 19 1.00 -10.39 -12.06
C ARG A 19 0.49 -11.65 -12.74
N ASP A 20 1.39 -12.61 -12.98
CA ASP A 20 1.06 -13.79 -13.79
C ASP A 20 0.56 -14.97 -12.95
N THR A 21 0.88 -14.99 -11.65
CA THR A 21 0.58 -16.14 -10.78
C THR A 21 -0.41 -15.82 -9.68
N GLY A 22 -0.75 -14.54 -9.42
CA GLY A 22 -1.65 -14.15 -8.33
C GLY A 22 -1.07 -14.35 -6.91
N VAL A 23 0.15 -14.87 -6.80
CA VAL A 23 0.81 -15.14 -5.51
C VAL A 23 1.32 -13.84 -4.89
N GLY A 24 1.03 -13.64 -3.61
CA GLY A 24 1.56 -12.52 -2.84
C GLY A 24 3.08 -12.57 -2.73
N GLY A 25 3.75 -11.47 -3.04
CA GLY A 25 5.18 -11.33 -2.84
C GLY A 25 5.53 -10.92 -1.40
N VAL A 26 6.80 -10.55 -1.22
CA VAL A 26 7.34 -10.15 0.09
C VAL A 26 7.74 -8.68 0.04
N SER A 27 7.00 -7.83 0.76
CA SER A 27 7.46 -6.46 1.06
C SER A 27 8.14 -6.39 2.42
N LEU A 28 7.67 -7.19 3.38
CA LEU A 28 8.23 -7.27 4.72
C LEU A 28 8.38 -8.72 5.17
N PRO A 29 9.40 -9.06 5.98
CA PRO A 29 9.55 -10.39 6.54
C PRO A 29 8.33 -10.79 7.38
N GLY A 30 7.89 -12.05 7.25
CA GLY A 30 6.81 -12.61 8.06
C GLY A 30 5.40 -12.09 7.71
N GLN A 31 5.23 -11.42 6.57
CA GLN A 31 3.92 -10.96 6.14
C GLN A 31 3.00 -12.16 5.83
N PRO A 32 1.77 -12.22 6.39
CA PRO A 32 0.90 -13.41 6.28
C PRO A 32 0.54 -13.83 4.85
N TRP A 33 0.57 -12.89 3.91
CA TRP A 33 0.17 -13.09 2.52
C TRP A 33 1.34 -13.43 1.60
N SER A 34 2.56 -13.48 2.13
CA SER A 34 3.73 -13.82 1.34
C SER A 34 3.72 -15.29 0.93
N HIS A 35 3.96 -15.52 -0.35
CA HIS A 35 3.92 -16.84 -0.99
C HIS A 35 2.54 -17.52 -0.97
N VAL A 36 1.46 -16.76 -0.72
CA VAL A 36 0.09 -17.26 -0.69
C VAL A 36 -0.67 -16.80 -1.93
N HIS A 37 -1.41 -17.71 -2.56
CA HIS A 37 -2.39 -17.37 -3.59
C HIS A 37 -3.72 -16.94 -2.95
N ALA A 38 -3.74 -15.74 -2.38
CA ALA A 38 -4.84 -15.29 -1.51
C ALA A 38 -6.22 -15.36 -2.17
N ALA A 39 -6.32 -15.12 -3.49
CA ALA A 39 -7.59 -15.22 -4.21
C ALA A 39 -8.20 -16.62 -4.13
N GLU A 40 -7.36 -17.66 -4.29
CA GLU A 40 -7.82 -19.06 -4.25
C GLU A 40 -8.25 -19.46 -2.84
N GLU A 41 -7.49 -19.01 -1.83
CA GLU A 41 -7.83 -19.25 -0.42
C GLU A 41 -9.17 -18.62 -0.05
N PHE A 42 -9.42 -17.37 -0.47
CA PHE A 42 -10.69 -16.70 -0.24
C PHE A 42 -11.83 -17.29 -1.07
N GLU A 43 -11.61 -17.66 -2.33
CA GLU A 43 -12.63 -18.34 -3.15
C GLU A 43 -13.07 -19.65 -2.51
N ARG A 44 -12.12 -20.46 -2.03
CA ARG A 44 -12.40 -21.72 -1.33
C ARG A 44 -13.23 -21.50 -0.07
N ALA A 45 -12.91 -20.45 0.71
CA ALA A 45 -13.62 -20.13 1.94
C ALA A 45 -15.01 -19.51 1.70
N LEU A 46 -15.16 -18.68 0.66
CA LEU A 46 -16.34 -17.85 0.45
C LEU A 46 -17.32 -18.43 -0.57
N GLY A 47 -16.88 -19.33 -1.45
CA GLY A 47 -17.72 -19.96 -2.47
C GLY A 47 -18.22 -18.99 -3.56
N VAL A 48 -17.56 -17.85 -3.72
CA VAL A 48 -17.86 -16.82 -4.73
C VAL A 48 -16.55 -16.34 -5.35
N PRO A 49 -16.55 -15.77 -6.57
CA PRO A 49 -15.34 -15.27 -7.21
C PRO A 49 -14.63 -14.20 -6.37
N VAL A 50 -13.29 -14.26 -6.28
CA VAL A 50 -12.49 -13.29 -5.52
C VAL A 50 -11.38 -12.70 -6.36
N THR A 51 -11.25 -11.37 -6.33
CA THR A 51 -10.08 -10.66 -6.87
C THR A 51 -9.28 -10.09 -5.72
N VAL A 52 -7.96 -10.34 -5.72
CA VAL A 52 -7.04 -9.78 -4.74
C VAL A 52 -6.18 -8.71 -5.42
N GLU A 53 -5.97 -7.61 -4.72
CA GLU A 53 -5.10 -6.53 -5.17
C GLU A 53 -4.33 -5.92 -3.98
N ASN A 54 -3.24 -5.22 -4.26
CA ASN A 54 -2.54 -4.42 -3.27
C ASN A 54 -3.49 -3.35 -2.69
N ASN A 55 -3.54 -3.24 -1.37
CA ASN A 55 -4.45 -2.33 -0.68
C ASN A 55 -4.28 -0.87 -1.12
N THR A 56 -3.03 -0.37 -1.24
CA THR A 56 -2.78 1.02 -1.64
C THR A 56 -3.10 1.29 -3.11
N ARG A 57 -2.96 0.28 -3.97
CA ARG A 57 -3.47 0.36 -5.35
C ARG A 57 -4.99 0.43 -5.40
N LEU A 58 -5.70 -0.31 -4.53
CA LEU A 58 -7.16 -0.22 -4.43
C LEU A 58 -7.63 1.13 -3.89
N GLU A 59 -6.90 1.73 -2.94
CA GLU A 59 -7.13 3.10 -2.49
C GLU A 59 -7.05 4.07 -3.68
N GLY A 60 -6.01 3.94 -4.52
CA GLY A 60 -5.90 4.73 -5.75
C GLY A 60 -7.05 4.51 -6.74
N VAL A 61 -7.52 3.27 -6.90
CA VAL A 61 -8.70 2.98 -7.73
C VAL A 61 -9.95 3.63 -7.16
N ALA A 62 -10.12 3.63 -5.84
CA ALA A 62 -11.25 4.26 -5.19
C ALA A 62 -11.23 5.78 -5.39
N GLU A 63 -10.07 6.42 -5.21
CA GLU A 63 -9.90 7.86 -5.44
C GLU A 63 -10.14 8.26 -6.90
N ALA A 64 -9.68 7.44 -7.86
CA ALA A 64 -9.90 7.70 -9.28
C ALA A 64 -11.37 7.58 -9.70
N ARG A 65 -12.16 6.74 -9.01
CA ARG A 65 -13.57 6.50 -9.35
C ARG A 65 -14.51 7.45 -8.61
N TRP A 66 -14.32 7.58 -7.29
CA TRP A 66 -15.29 8.19 -6.39
C TRP A 66 -14.71 9.31 -5.52
N GLY A 67 -13.38 9.46 -5.49
CA GLY A 67 -12.72 10.44 -4.64
C GLY A 67 -12.21 11.66 -5.39
N ALA A 68 -11.13 12.24 -4.88
CA ALA A 68 -10.56 13.48 -5.37
C ALA A 68 -10.00 13.37 -6.80
N GLY A 69 -9.72 12.15 -7.27
CA GLY A 69 -9.25 11.88 -8.63
C GLY A 69 -10.37 11.64 -9.65
N SER A 70 -11.64 11.75 -9.28
CA SER A 70 -12.75 11.47 -10.19
C SER A 70 -12.71 12.36 -11.44
N GLY A 71 -12.82 11.75 -12.62
CA GLY A 71 -12.71 12.43 -13.91
C GLY A 71 -11.28 12.56 -14.46
N ALA A 72 -10.25 12.26 -13.66
CA ALA A 72 -8.88 12.19 -14.16
C ALA A 72 -8.67 10.92 -15.00
N VAL A 73 -8.10 11.07 -16.20
CA VAL A 73 -7.74 9.94 -17.07
C VAL A 73 -6.51 9.21 -16.53
N SER A 74 -5.56 9.96 -15.97
CA SER A 74 -4.37 9.42 -15.32
C SER A 74 -4.23 10.05 -13.94
N LEU A 75 -3.96 9.22 -12.93
CA LEU A 75 -3.86 9.59 -11.53
C LEU A 75 -2.68 8.86 -10.88
N PHE A 76 -1.88 9.61 -10.12
CA PHE A 76 -0.93 9.05 -9.17
C PHE A 76 -1.47 9.25 -7.76
N TYR A 77 -1.89 8.16 -7.13
CA TYR A 77 -2.26 8.13 -5.72
C TYR A 77 -1.03 7.85 -4.88
N PHE A 78 -0.79 8.68 -3.86
CA PHE A 78 0.31 8.52 -2.90
C PHE A 78 -0.27 8.28 -1.51
N GLY A 79 -0.19 7.03 -1.04
CA GLY A 79 -0.69 6.63 0.27
C GLY A 79 0.40 6.78 1.32
N LEU A 80 0.20 7.70 2.28
CA LEU A 80 1.06 7.89 3.44
C LEU A 80 0.34 7.45 4.71
N SER A 81 0.83 6.40 5.33
CA SER A 81 0.27 5.80 6.54
C SER A 81 1.39 5.12 7.35
N ASN A 82 1.08 4.03 8.08
CA ASN A 82 2.09 3.19 8.71
C ASN A 82 3.10 2.64 7.70
N GLY A 83 2.63 2.31 6.48
CA GLY A 83 3.46 2.09 5.30
C GLY A 83 3.34 3.22 4.31
N ILE A 84 4.15 3.17 3.25
CA ILE A 84 4.02 4.07 2.09
C ILE A 84 3.86 3.23 0.84
N GLY A 85 2.82 3.53 0.07
CA GLY A 85 2.56 2.90 -1.21
C GLY A 85 2.00 3.90 -2.20
N SER A 86 1.73 3.44 -3.42
CA SER A 86 1.11 4.26 -4.44
C SER A 86 0.25 3.44 -5.39
N GLY A 87 -0.75 4.11 -5.97
CA GLY A 87 -1.59 3.60 -7.04
C GLY A 87 -1.40 4.42 -8.30
N LEU A 88 -0.98 3.79 -9.39
CA LEU A 88 -0.85 4.45 -10.69
C LEU A 88 -2.02 4.05 -11.57
N ILE A 89 -2.86 5.01 -11.95
CA ILE A 89 -3.88 4.86 -12.98
C ILE A 89 -3.35 5.59 -14.21
N LEU A 90 -3.14 4.87 -15.30
CA LEU A 90 -2.65 5.40 -16.56
C LEU A 90 -3.68 5.09 -17.64
N ASP A 91 -4.15 6.10 -18.35
CA ASP A 91 -5.17 5.97 -19.40
C ASP A 91 -6.42 5.20 -18.93
N GLY A 92 -6.88 5.51 -17.71
CA GLY A 92 -8.04 4.89 -17.07
C GLY A 92 -7.80 3.47 -16.54
N ARG A 93 -6.56 2.97 -16.56
CA ARG A 93 -6.22 1.59 -16.19
C ARG A 93 -5.22 1.55 -15.05
N LEU A 94 -5.49 0.68 -14.07
CA LEU A 94 -4.54 0.42 -12.99
C LEU A 94 -3.26 -0.20 -13.54
N TYR A 95 -2.13 0.47 -13.31
CA TYR A 95 -0.79 0.02 -13.67
C TYR A 95 -0.20 -0.83 -12.54
N ARG A 96 0.26 -2.04 -12.88
CA ARG A 96 0.81 -3.03 -11.93
C ARG A 96 2.31 -3.26 -12.09
N GLY A 97 2.91 -2.68 -13.13
CA GLY A 97 4.30 -2.96 -13.50
C GLY A 97 4.49 -4.35 -14.09
N ALA A 98 5.74 -4.66 -14.45
CA ALA A 98 6.09 -5.91 -15.14
C ALA A 98 5.79 -7.16 -14.29
N VAL A 99 6.10 -7.11 -13.00
CA VAL A 99 5.98 -8.25 -12.07
C VAL A 99 4.88 -8.10 -11.02
N GLY A 100 4.06 -7.03 -11.10
CA GLY A 100 3.00 -6.77 -10.12
C GLY A 100 3.45 -6.04 -8.84
N ALA A 101 4.65 -5.45 -8.86
CA ALA A 101 5.24 -4.70 -7.75
C ALA A 101 5.25 -3.16 -7.95
N ALA A 102 4.62 -2.65 -9.02
CA ALA A 102 4.47 -1.20 -9.13
C ALA A 102 3.62 -0.68 -7.97
N GLY A 103 4.06 0.43 -7.39
CA GLY A 103 3.38 1.04 -6.26
C GLY A 103 4.05 0.82 -4.91
N GLU A 104 5.04 -0.06 -4.79
CA GLU A 104 5.82 -0.32 -3.55
C GLU A 104 6.82 0.82 -3.23
N LEU A 105 6.33 2.05 -3.29
CA LEU A 105 7.12 3.28 -3.21
C LEU A 105 7.82 3.46 -1.86
N GLY A 106 7.23 2.94 -0.78
CA GLY A 106 7.84 2.95 0.54
C GLY A 106 9.18 2.23 0.60
N HIS A 107 9.46 1.31 -0.34
CA HIS A 107 10.70 0.54 -0.38
C HIS A 107 11.74 1.08 -1.38
N VAL A 108 11.45 2.19 -2.05
CA VAL A 108 12.43 2.92 -2.87
C VAL A 108 13.48 3.55 -1.95
N SER A 109 14.76 3.35 -2.28
CA SER A 109 15.86 3.94 -1.52
C SER A 109 15.95 5.45 -1.79
N VAL A 110 15.84 6.24 -0.75
CA VAL A 110 16.04 7.71 -0.76
C VAL A 110 17.32 8.12 -0.02
N GLY A 111 17.99 7.15 0.62
CA GLY A 111 19.32 7.30 1.21
C GLY A 111 20.08 5.99 1.10
N VAL A 112 20.96 5.85 0.12
CA VAL A 112 21.67 4.58 -0.16
C VAL A 112 22.52 4.11 1.03
N ASP A 113 23.07 5.05 1.80
CA ASP A 113 23.81 4.79 3.04
C ASP A 113 22.93 4.77 4.30
N GLY A 114 21.61 4.93 4.11
CA GLY A 114 20.61 4.98 5.16
C GLY A 114 20.46 3.68 5.95
N PRO A 115 19.58 3.67 6.97
CA PRO A 115 19.39 2.51 7.84
C PRO A 115 18.89 1.29 7.05
N PRO A 116 19.19 0.06 7.54
CA PRO A 116 18.66 -1.15 6.94
C PRO A 116 17.12 -1.16 7.03
N CYS A 117 16.47 -1.54 5.93
CA CYS A 117 15.04 -1.75 5.90
C CYS A 117 14.73 -3.23 6.12
N PRO A 118 13.68 -3.58 6.87
CA PRO A 118 13.25 -4.97 7.01
C PRO A 118 12.97 -5.67 5.66
N CYS A 119 12.64 -4.93 4.59
CA CYS A 119 12.46 -5.51 3.26
C CYS A 119 13.76 -6.09 2.64
N GLY A 120 14.92 -5.87 3.27
CA GLY A 120 16.24 -6.29 2.80
C GLY A 120 17.04 -5.20 2.09
N ASN A 121 16.40 -4.07 1.75
CA ASN A 121 17.07 -2.90 1.15
C ASN A 121 17.61 -1.92 2.22
N ARG A 122 18.16 -0.77 1.81
CA ARG A 122 18.65 0.31 2.69
C ARG A 122 18.03 1.66 2.35
N GLY A 123 17.80 2.45 3.40
CA GLY A 123 17.25 3.81 3.32
C GLY A 123 15.99 3.92 2.50
N CYS A 124 15.08 2.99 2.69
CA CYS A 124 13.76 3.02 2.08
C CYS A 124 12.94 4.23 2.57
N LEU A 125 12.18 4.87 1.68
CA LEU A 125 11.35 6.05 1.98
C LEU A 125 10.47 5.88 3.24
N VAL A 126 9.92 4.69 3.47
CA VAL A 126 9.08 4.38 4.63
C VAL A 126 9.80 4.60 5.97
N LEU A 127 11.13 4.48 6.01
CA LEU A 127 11.95 4.70 7.21
C LEU A 127 12.07 6.18 7.58
N TYR A 128 11.71 7.08 6.66
CA TYR A 128 11.82 8.53 6.85
C TYR A 128 10.45 9.20 6.93
N ALA A 129 9.47 8.70 6.18
CA ALA A 129 8.18 9.38 6.01
C ALA A 129 6.96 8.54 6.45
N GLY A 130 7.14 7.29 6.86
CA GLY A 130 6.04 6.50 7.44
C GLY A 130 5.62 7.04 8.81
N ILE A 131 4.38 6.75 9.25
CA ILE A 131 3.89 7.19 10.57
C ILE A 131 4.88 6.90 11.71
N PRO A 132 5.51 5.71 11.83
CA PRO A 132 6.49 5.46 12.88
C PRO A 132 7.71 6.39 12.83
N ALA A 133 8.19 6.74 11.63
CA ALA A 133 9.31 7.66 11.44
C ALA A 133 8.94 9.09 11.84
N VAL A 134 7.76 9.54 11.41
CA VAL A 134 7.22 10.87 11.76
C VAL A 134 7.02 10.99 13.27
N LEU A 135 6.36 10.01 13.90
CA LEU A 135 6.16 9.99 15.35
C LEU A 135 7.48 9.91 16.12
N GLY A 136 8.44 9.11 15.63
CA GLY A 136 9.79 9.04 16.19
C GLY A 136 10.48 10.40 16.19
N GLY A 137 10.41 11.15 15.09
CA GLY A 137 10.96 12.50 14.98
C GLY A 137 10.28 13.53 15.90
N LEU A 138 9.02 13.31 16.26
CA LEU A 138 8.25 14.19 17.14
C LEU A 138 8.39 13.87 18.63
N SER A 139 8.99 12.72 19.00
CA SER A 139 9.08 12.23 20.38
C SER A 139 9.81 13.17 21.35
N GLY A 140 10.70 14.04 20.85
CA GLY A 140 11.36 15.09 21.64
C GLY A 140 10.60 16.42 21.72
N VAL A 141 9.51 16.56 20.98
CA VAL A 141 8.72 17.80 20.85
C VAL A 141 7.36 17.66 21.56
N ILE A 142 6.81 16.45 21.60
CA ILE A 142 5.51 16.15 22.22
C ILE A 142 5.73 15.35 23.51
N ALA A 143 5.30 15.90 24.64
CA ALA A 143 5.36 15.21 25.93
C ALA A 143 4.49 13.94 25.92
N PRO A 144 4.85 12.89 26.68
CA PRO A 144 4.04 11.67 26.77
C PRO A 144 2.59 11.96 27.19
N GLY A 145 1.62 11.48 26.40
CA GLY A 145 0.19 11.74 26.65
C GLY A 145 -0.28 13.16 26.29
N GLY A 146 0.60 14.01 25.76
CA GLY A 146 0.24 15.33 25.27
C GLY A 146 -0.48 15.25 23.92
N VAL A 147 -1.49 16.10 23.74
CA VAL A 147 -2.08 16.38 22.42
C VAL A 147 -1.42 17.64 21.89
N GLY A 148 -0.87 17.56 20.68
CA GLY A 148 -0.23 18.69 20.01
C GLY A 148 -0.71 18.81 18.56
N THR A 149 -0.69 20.03 18.02
CA THR A 149 -0.92 20.26 16.59
C THR A 149 0.42 20.55 15.94
N VAL A 150 0.78 19.81 14.89
CA VAL A 150 1.92 20.17 14.04
C VAL A 150 1.45 21.31 13.13
N THR A 151 1.79 22.55 13.49
CA THR A 151 1.34 23.77 12.78
C THR A 151 2.27 24.19 11.64
N ALA A 152 3.49 23.65 11.58
CA ALA A 152 4.42 23.87 10.47
C ALA A 152 5.45 22.73 10.34
N LEU A 153 5.65 22.22 9.13
CA LEU A 153 6.80 21.42 8.71
C LEU A 153 7.76 22.35 7.94
N THR A 154 8.36 23.31 8.63
CA THR A 154 9.29 24.27 8.01
C THR A 154 10.72 23.91 8.34
N SER A 155 11.27 22.94 7.61
CA SER A 155 12.70 22.82 7.31
C SER A 155 12.89 21.65 6.35
N TRP A 156 12.98 21.96 5.07
CA TRP A 156 13.56 21.10 4.05
C TRP A 156 14.94 21.65 3.71
#